data_AF-A0A2R6XAB6-F1
#
_entry.id   AF-A0A2R6XAB6-F1
#
_cell.length_a   1.000
_cell.length_b   1.000
_cell.length_c   1.000
_cell.angle_alpha   90.00
_cell.angle_beta   90.00
_cell.angle_gamma   90.00
#
_symmetry.space_group_name_H-M   'P 1'
#
loop_
_entity.id
_entity.type
_entity.pdbx_description
1 polymer ?
#
loop_
_entity_poly.entity_id
_entity_poly.type
_entity_poly.pdbx_seq_one_letter_code
_entity_poly.pdbx_strand_id
1 'polypeptide(L)'
;MPLAREAKIAFRRLALNRGLKFFNVVVIVAGALTIIMVITLQQPPTLCPGWLLIFLGILTMVGGLSGFGGTTLPCCYMTHLTSMGVSNLGTLIYALTLFGQRPKILEAFGPTKYAVESVDKFLITCSWLYLTLAVIQVLLIGGRCTLQRMTTEIFETLEQTLAARNAAMGALRRELGEQESRVDKTLTNKIEEKMASKYGEWMNK
;
A
#
# COMPACT_ATOMS: atom_id res chain seq x y z
N MET A 1 -5.11 24.91 15.13
CA MET A 1 -5.49 23.49 15.29
C MET A 1 -5.16 22.52 14.12
N PRO A 2 -4.52 22.88 12.98
CA PRO A 2 -4.21 21.90 11.92
C PRO A 2 -3.04 20.96 12.27
N LEU A 3 -2.00 21.46 12.95
CA LEU A 3 -0.79 20.70 13.30
C LEU A 3 -1.06 19.44 14.15
N ALA A 4 -2.00 19.51 15.11
CA ALA A 4 -2.36 18.36 15.93
C ALA A 4 -3.08 17.26 15.15
N ARG A 5 -3.81 17.63 14.08
CA ARG A 5 -4.53 16.69 13.20
C ARG A 5 -3.54 15.94 12.30
N GLU A 6 -2.57 16.65 11.74
CA GLU A 6 -1.52 16.08 10.90
C GLU A 6 -0.61 15.13 11.68
N ALA A 7 -0.20 15.50 12.90
CA ALA A 7 0.59 14.64 13.77
C ALA A 7 -0.15 13.32 14.10
N LYS A 8 -1.47 13.38 14.34
CA LYS A 8 -2.29 12.20 14.61
C LYS A 8 -2.41 11.28 13.39
N ILE A 9 -2.54 11.83 12.18
CA ILE A 9 -2.59 11.07 10.92
C ILE A 9 -1.24 10.41 10.65
N ALA A 10 -0.13 11.15 10.80
CA ALA A 10 1.21 10.63 10.63
C ALA A 10 1.52 9.48 11.61
N PHE A 11 1.14 9.64 12.88
CA PHE A 11 1.30 8.59 13.89
C PHE A 11 0.47 7.34 13.55
N ARG A 12 -0.80 7.50 13.16
CA ARG A 12 -1.67 6.39 12.75
C ARG A 12 -1.11 5.63 11.55
N ARG A 13 -0.58 6.34 10.56
CA ARG A 13 0.06 5.77 9.36
C ARG A 13 1.32 4.97 9.73
N LEU A 14 2.15 5.52 10.61
CA LEU A 14 3.37 4.85 11.07
C LEU A 14 3.05 3.57 11.85
N ALA A 15 2.10 3.65 12.79
CA ALA A 15 1.65 2.49 13.57
C ALA A 15 1.06 1.39 12.67
N LEU A 16 0.16 1.76 11.76
CA LEU A 16 -0.44 0.82 10.81
C LEU A 16 0.59 0.17 9.89
N ASN A 17 1.54 0.95 9.35
CA ASN A 17 2.60 0.41 8.49
C ASN A 17 3.54 -0.52 9.25
N ARG A 18 3.89 -0.23 10.51
CA ARG A 18 4.69 -1.13 11.36
C ARG A 18 3.94 -2.43 11.64
N GLY A 19 2.65 -2.34 12.00
CA GLY A 19 1.80 -3.51 12.22
C GLY A 19 1.69 -4.40 10.97
N LEU A 20 1.44 -3.80 9.81
CA LEU A 20 1.38 -4.53 8.53
C LEU A 20 2.70 -5.21 8.17
N LYS A 21 3.85 -4.57 8.44
CA LYS A 21 5.17 -5.20 8.26
C LYS A 21 5.33 -6.41 9.17
N PHE A 22 4.92 -6.32 10.43
CA PHE A 22 4.97 -7.45 11.36
C PHE A 22 4.11 -8.62 10.88
N PHE A 23 2.85 -8.36 10.49
CA PHE A 23 1.97 -9.39 9.94
C PHE A 23 2.52 -10.00 8.64
N ASN A 24 3.16 -9.23 7.77
CA ASN A 24 3.82 -9.76 6.58
C ASN A 24 4.96 -10.74 6.93
N VAL A 25 5.75 -10.47 7.98
CA VAL A 25 6.77 -11.43 8.46
C VAL A 25 6.11 -12.75 8.89
N VAL A 26 5.02 -12.67 9.67
CA VAL A 26 4.27 -13.85 10.11
C VAL A 26 3.77 -14.66 8.91
N VAL A 27 3.25 -13.98 7.88
CA VAL A 27 2.76 -14.64 6.66
C VAL A 27 3.90 -15.30 5.88
N ILE A 28 5.08 -14.70 5.79
CA ILE A 28 6.26 -15.33 5.15
C ILE A 28 6.66 -16.59 5.90
N VAL A 29 6.74 -16.53 7.23
CA VAL A 29 7.09 -17.69 8.06
C VAL A 29 6.05 -18.79 7.92
N ALA A 30 4.76 -18.45 7.90
CA ALA A 30 3.69 -19.42 7.68
C ALA A 30 3.77 -20.09 6.30
N GLY A 31 4.10 -19.33 5.25
CA GLY A 31 4.35 -19.86 3.91
C GLY A 31 5.52 -20.84 3.87
N ALA A 32 6.64 -20.51 4.54
CA ALA A 32 7.79 -21.41 4.65
C ALA A 32 7.46 -22.69 5.42
N LEU A 33 6.73 -22.58 6.54
CA LEU A 33 6.28 -23.74 7.32
C LEU A 33 5.33 -24.64 6.52
N THR A 34 4.50 -24.06 5.64
CA THR A 34 3.61 -24.83 4.75
C THR A 34 4.42 -25.71 3.80
N ILE A 35 5.50 -25.18 3.22
CA ILE A 35 6.39 -25.93 2.33
C ILE A 35 7.11 -27.05 3.11
N ILE A 36 7.63 -26.75 4.29
CA ILE A 36 8.29 -27.74 5.16
C ILE A 36 7.31 -28.87 5.52
N MET A 37 6.09 -28.52 5.91
CA MET A 37 5.04 -29.48 6.25
C MET A 37 4.80 -30.46 5.10
N VAL A 38 4.65 -29.99 3.87
CA VAL A 38 4.45 -30.86 2.69
C VAL A 38 5.63 -31.82 2.49
N ILE A 39 6.87 -31.31 2.56
CA ILE A 39 8.08 -32.12 2.37
C ILE A 39 8.23 -33.19 3.46
N THR A 40 7.83 -32.89 4.70
CA THR A 40 7.92 -33.84 5.82
C THR A 40 6.80 -34.89 5.81
N LEU A 41 5.61 -34.53 5.33
CA LEU A 41 4.41 -35.38 5.37
C LEU A 41 4.26 -36.28 4.15
N GLN A 42 4.73 -35.86 2.97
CA GLN A 42 4.61 -36.62 1.72
C GLN A 42 5.98 -36.83 1.07
N GLN A 43 6.63 -37.96 1.38
CA GLN A 43 7.83 -38.41 0.67
C GLN A 43 7.60 -39.75 -0.05
N PRO A 44 7.70 -39.79 -1.39
CA PRO A 44 7.75 -38.66 -2.33
C PRO A 44 6.40 -37.92 -2.41
N PRO A 45 6.34 -36.66 -2.87
CA PRO A 45 5.09 -35.95 -3.11
C PRO A 45 4.36 -36.62 -4.29
N THR A 46 3.60 -37.66 -4.00
CA THR A 46 2.79 -38.38 -4.98
C THR A 46 1.51 -37.58 -5.22
N LEU A 47 1.37 -37.02 -6.44
CA LEU A 47 0.18 -36.39 -7.03
C LEU A 47 -0.10 -34.91 -6.66
N CYS A 48 -0.91 -34.28 -7.53
CA CYS A 48 -1.27 -32.85 -7.61
C CYS A 48 -1.46 -32.07 -6.29
N PRO A 49 -2.04 -32.61 -5.20
CA PRO A 49 -2.32 -31.81 -4.01
C PRO A 49 -1.06 -31.30 -3.29
N GLY A 50 0.01 -32.11 -3.22
CA GLY A 50 1.25 -31.73 -2.54
C GLY A 50 1.97 -30.58 -3.26
N TRP A 51 2.05 -30.66 -4.59
CA TRP A 51 2.62 -29.59 -5.41
C TRP A 51 1.83 -28.29 -5.33
N LEU A 52 0.49 -28.37 -5.32
CA LEU A 52 -0.37 -27.20 -5.15
C LEU A 52 -0.13 -26.49 -3.81
N LEU A 53 0.13 -27.23 -2.72
CA LEU A 53 0.46 -26.64 -1.42
C LEU A 53 1.84 -25.97 -1.40
N ILE A 54 2.82 -26.52 -2.12
CA ILE A 54 4.12 -25.87 -2.30
C ILE A 54 3.95 -24.56 -3.08
N PHE A 55 3.20 -24.58 -4.18
CA PHE A 55 2.88 -23.37 -4.94
C PHE A 55 2.12 -22.34 -4.08
N LEU A 56 1.18 -22.79 -3.26
CA LEU A 56 0.47 -21.94 -2.31
C LEU A 56 1.46 -21.28 -1.34
N GLY A 57 2.35 -22.04 -0.71
CA GLY A 57 3.36 -21.51 0.20
C GLY A 57 4.28 -20.48 -0.47
N ILE A 58 4.72 -20.73 -1.70
CA ILE A 58 5.52 -19.78 -2.49
C ILE A 58 4.72 -18.50 -2.76
N LEU A 59 3.46 -18.61 -3.20
CA LEU A 59 2.59 -17.45 -3.43
C LEU A 59 2.37 -16.64 -2.14
N THR A 60 2.16 -17.31 -1.01
CA THR A 60 2.03 -16.68 0.31
C THR A 60 3.31 -15.91 0.68
N MET A 61 4.49 -16.48 0.42
CA MET A 61 5.77 -15.81 0.67
C MET A 61 5.98 -14.61 -0.27
N VAL A 62 5.69 -14.75 -1.57
CA VAL A 62 5.76 -13.66 -2.54
C VAL A 62 4.79 -12.53 -2.15
N GLY A 63 3.60 -12.86 -1.69
CA GLY A 63 2.65 -11.91 -1.11
C GLY A 63 3.22 -11.18 0.10
N GLY A 64 3.82 -11.90 1.05
CA GLY A 64 4.45 -11.28 2.21
C GLY A 64 5.64 -10.36 1.84
N LEU A 65 6.51 -10.80 0.91
CA LEU A 65 7.70 -10.06 0.46
C LEU A 65 7.33 -8.79 -0.31
N SER A 66 6.42 -8.90 -1.29
CA SER A 66 5.90 -7.74 -2.03
C SER A 66 5.22 -6.73 -1.11
N GLY A 67 4.68 -7.19 0.03
CA GLY A 67 4.11 -6.36 1.09
C GLY A 67 5.11 -5.42 1.77
N PHE A 68 6.43 -5.62 1.66
CA PHE A 68 7.42 -4.65 2.14
C PHE A 68 7.64 -3.49 1.15
N GLY A 69 7.57 -3.77 -0.15
CA GLY A 69 7.77 -2.80 -1.24
C GLY A 69 6.52 -2.07 -1.70
N GLY A 70 5.31 -2.51 -1.30
CA GLY A 70 4.04 -1.97 -1.78
C GLY A 70 3.74 -0.50 -1.42
N THR A 71 4.62 0.20 -0.71
CA THR A 71 4.48 1.65 -0.44
C THR A 71 5.31 2.52 -1.39
N THR A 72 6.32 1.96 -2.04
CA THR A 72 7.23 2.69 -2.92
C THR A 72 6.97 2.42 -4.39
N LEU A 73 6.51 1.22 -4.74
CA LEU A 73 6.32 0.80 -6.13
C LEU A 73 4.87 0.34 -6.38
N PRO A 74 4.16 0.94 -7.36
CA PRO A 74 2.79 0.53 -7.70
C PRO A 74 2.72 -0.91 -8.23
N CYS A 75 3.79 -1.38 -8.89
CA CYS A 75 3.92 -2.78 -9.29
C CYS A 75 3.89 -3.72 -8.07
N CYS A 76 4.68 -3.42 -7.03
CA CYS A 76 4.68 -4.22 -5.79
C CYS A 76 3.34 -4.19 -5.06
N TYR A 77 2.60 -3.08 -5.12
CA TYR A 77 1.25 -2.98 -4.55
C TYR A 77 0.27 -3.93 -5.26
N MET A 78 0.26 -3.93 -6.60
CA MET A 78 -0.61 -4.80 -7.39
C MET A 78 -0.23 -6.27 -7.21
N THR A 79 1.06 -6.61 -7.28
CA THR A 79 1.53 -7.97 -7.04
C THR A 79 1.19 -8.44 -5.63
N HIS A 80 1.30 -7.58 -4.63
CA HIS A 80 0.91 -7.91 -3.25
C HIS A 80 -0.58 -8.24 -3.15
N LEU A 81 -1.46 -7.40 -3.71
CA LEU A 81 -2.90 -7.62 -3.68
C LEU A 81 -3.32 -8.91 -4.39
N THR A 82 -2.78 -9.15 -5.59
CA THR A 82 -3.15 -10.33 -6.39
C THR A 82 -2.61 -11.61 -5.76
N SER A 83 -1.33 -11.65 -5.40
CA SER A 83 -0.73 -12.84 -4.77
C SER A 83 -1.35 -13.15 -3.40
N MET A 84 -1.61 -12.13 -2.58
CA MET A 84 -2.26 -12.33 -1.28
C MET A 84 -3.74 -12.73 -1.43
N GLY A 85 -4.45 -12.19 -2.43
CA GLY A 85 -5.83 -12.59 -2.73
C GLY A 85 -5.93 -14.04 -3.18
N VAL A 86 -5.07 -14.47 -4.12
CA VAL A 86 -5.01 -15.86 -4.59
C VAL A 86 -4.58 -16.78 -3.46
N SER A 87 -3.56 -16.39 -2.67
CA SER A 87 -3.13 -17.14 -1.50
C SER A 87 -4.28 -17.33 -0.49
N ASN A 88 -5.07 -16.28 -0.24
CA ASN A 88 -6.16 -16.36 0.73
C ASN A 88 -7.26 -17.31 0.29
N LEU A 89 -7.62 -17.32 -1.00
CA LEU A 89 -8.56 -18.30 -1.55
C LEU A 89 -8.01 -19.72 -1.41
N GLY A 90 -6.74 -19.94 -1.74
CA GLY A 90 -6.11 -21.25 -1.59
C GLY A 90 -6.07 -21.71 -0.13
N THR A 91 -5.74 -20.81 0.81
CA THR A 91 -5.74 -21.08 2.24
C THR A 91 -7.14 -21.41 2.77
N LEU A 92 -8.17 -20.69 2.33
CA LEU A 92 -9.57 -20.96 2.69
C LEU A 92 -10.05 -22.31 2.17
N ILE A 93 -9.79 -22.61 0.90
CA ILE A 93 -10.15 -23.91 0.31
C ILE A 93 -9.46 -25.03 1.07
N TYR A 94 -8.17 -24.88 1.39
CA TYR A 94 -7.41 -25.88 2.14
C TYR A 94 -7.93 -26.06 3.57
N ALA A 95 -8.25 -24.97 4.27
CA ALA A 95 -8.86 -25.07 5.59
C ALA A 95 -10.22 -25.80 5.53
N LEU A 96 -11.08 -25.46 4.56
CA LEU A 96 -12.38 -26.10 4.38
C LEU A 96 -12.27 -27.58 4.03
N THR A 97 -11.31 -27.98 3.19
CA THR A 97 -11.09 -29.41 2.89
C THR A 97 -10.58 -30.17 4.10
N LEU A 98 -9.71 -29.57 4.91
CA LEU A 98 -9.27 -30.14 6.18
C LEU A 98 -10.37 -30.24 7.23
N PHE A 99 -11.41 -29.41 7.21
CA PHE A 99 -12.58 -29.56 8.07
C PHE A 99 -13.58 -30.58 7.50
N GLY A 100 -13.86 -30.53 6.20
CA GLY A 100 -14.95 -31.29 5.57
C GLY A 100 -14.59 -32.71 5.12
N GLN A 101 -13.33 -33.00 4.84
CA GLN A 101 -12.90 -34.29 4.26
C GLN A 101 -11.84 -35.03 5.10
N ARG A 102 -11.81 -34.78 6.42
CA ARG A 102 -10.89 -35.43 7.37
C ARG A 102 -10.70 -36.93 7.21
N PRO A 103 -11.76 -37.77 7.14
CA PRO A 103 -11.58 -39.21 7.06
C PRO A 103 -10.83 -39.63 5.79
N LYS A 104 -11.08 -38.98 4.65
CA LYS A 104 -10.37 -39.25 3.39
C LYS A 104 -8.90 -38.83 3.44
N ILE A 105 -8.59 -37.76 4.18
CA ILE A 105 -7.22 -37.29 4.38
C ILE A 105 -6.47 -38.24 5.32
N LEU A 106 -7.11 -38.71 6.39
CA LEU A 106 -6.56 -39.71 7.31
C LEU A 106 -6.28 -41.03 6.60
N GLU A 107 -7.15 -41.49 5.71
CA GLU A 107 -6.92 -42.69 4.89
C GLU A 107 -5.72 -42.53 3.94
N ALA A 108 -5.45 -41.31 3.47
CA ALA A 108 -4.27 -41.02 2.63
C ALA A 108 -2.97 -41.02 3.43
N PHE A 109 -3.02 -40.69 4.74
CA PHE A 109 -1.92 -40.89 5.67
C PHE A 109 -1.90 -42.36 6.12
N GLY A 110 -1.33 -43.22 5.27
CA GLY A 110 -1.36 -44.68 5.45
C GLY A 110 -1.12 -45.17 6.90
N PRO A 111 -1.77 -46.27 7.31
CA PRO A 111 -1.92 -46.69 8.71
C PRO A 111 -0.64 -47.10 9.45
N THR A 112 0.53 -47.05 8.80
CA THR A 112 1.75 -47.71 9.27
C THR A 112 2.73 -46.81 10.03
N LYS A 113 2.56 -45.48 10.03
CA LYS A 113 3.55 -44.56 10.64
C LYS A 113 3.09 -43.81 11.89
N TYR A 114 1.80 -43.57 12.12
CA TYR A 114 1.31 -42.75 13.23
C TYR A 114 -0.04 -43.22 13.76
N ALA A 115 -0.28 -43.01 15.06
CA ALA A 115 -1.59 -43.27 15.67
C ALA A 115 -2.64 -42.30 15.10
N VAL A 116 -3.76 -42.85 14.59
CA VAL A 116 -4.83 -42.11 13.90
C VAL A 116 -5.35 -40.92 14.72
N GLU A 117 -5.49 -41.10 16.04
CA GLU A 117 -5.99 -40.06 16.95
C GLU A 117 -5.02 -38.87 17.09
N SER A 118 -3.72 -39.13 17.04
CA SER A 118 -2.69 -38.07 17.10
C SER A 118 -2.65 -37.26 15.79
N VAL A 119 -2.85 -37.93 14.65
CA VAL A 119 -2.88 -37.29 13.33
C VAL A 119 -4.14 -36.42 13.18
N ASP A 120 -5.29 -36.88 13.67
CA ASP A 120 -6.54 -36.10 13.65
C ASP A 120 -6.44 -34.82 14.51
N LYS A 121 -5.89 -34.92 15.72
CA LYS A 121 -5.62 -33.75 16.58
C LYS A 121 -4.69 -32.75 15.89
N PHE A 122 -3.63 -33.24 15.24
CA PHE A 122 -2.70 -32.39 14.48
C PHE A 122 -3.39 -31.70 13.29
N LEU A 123 -4.18 -32.42 12.51
CA LEU A 123 -4.95 -31.89 11.37
C LEU A 123 -5.94 -30.80 11.82
N ILE A 124 -6.61 -30.99 12.96
CA ILE A 124 -7.50 -29.98 13.55
C ILE A 124 -6.73 -28.70 13.89
N THR A 125 -5.59 -28.84 14.57
CA THR A 125 -4.75 -27.69 14.93
C THR A 125 -4.26 -26.96 13.68
N CYS A 126 -3.80 -27.68 12.66
CA CYS A 126 -3.42 -27.10 11.37
C CYS A 126 -4.59 -26.36 10.72
N SER A 127 -5.80 -26.93 10.73
CA SER A 127 -7.00 -26.30 10.14
C SER A 127 -7.30 -24.94 10.77
N TRP A 128 -7.22 -24.85 12.10
CA TRP A 128 -7.37 -23.59 12.83
C TRP A 128 -6.26 -22.60 12.50
N LEU A 129 -5.01 -23.05 12.40
CA LEU A 129 -3.90 -22.20 11.99
C LEU A 129 -4.13 -21.60 10.60
N TYR A 130 -4.56 -22.38 9.61
CA TYR A 130 -4.88 -21.86 8.27
C TYR A 130 -6.05 -20.88 8.27
N LEU A 131 -7.09 -21.11 9.10
CA LEU A 131 -8.16 -20.13 9.29
C LEU A 131 -7.65 -18.82 9.88
N THR A 132 -6.81 -18.87 10.92
CA THR A 132 -6.22 -17.66 11.50
C THR A 132 -5.34 -16.93 10.48
N LEU A 133 -4.61 -17.66 9.65
CA LEU A 133 -3.79 -17.10 8.58
C LEU A 133 -4.64 -16.40 7.52
N ALA A 134 -5.76 -16.99 7.11
CA ALA A 134 -6.70 -16.36 6.18
C ALA A 134 -7.24 -15.02 6.74
N VAL A 135 -7.62 -14.97 8.02
CA VAL A 135 -8.06 -13.72 8.66
C VAL A 135 -6.93 -12.68 8.65
N ILE A 136 -5.70 -13.08 8.98
CA ILE A 136 -4.54 -12.18 8.92
C ILE A 136 -4.31 -11.66 7.50
N GLN A 137 -4.44 -12.50 6.48
CA GLN A 137 -4.29 -12.10 5.08
C GLN A 137 -5.38 -11.08 4.66
N VAL A 138 -6.62 -11.26 5.09
CA VAL A 138 -7.70 -10.27 4.86
C VAL A 138 -7.39 -8.95 5.56
N LEU A 139 -6.90 -8.99 6.80
CA LEU A 139 -6.48 -7.78 7.54
C LEU A 139 -5.31 -7.06 6.84
N LEU A 140 -4.36 -7.81 6.28
CA LEU A 140 -3.25 -7.25 5.51
C LEU A 140 -3.75 -6.53 4.24
N ILE A 141 -4.66 -7.17 3.49
CA ILE A 141 -5.28 -6.58 2.30
C ILE A 141 -6.04 -5.29 2.67
N GLY A 142 -6.92 -5.36 3.67
CA GLY A 142 -7.70 -4.21 4.14
C GLY A 142 -6.83 -3.08 4.69
N GLY A 143 -5.82 -3.43 5.49
CA GLY A 143 -4.85 -2.47 6.04
C GLY A 143 -4.00 -1.81 4.96
N ARG A 144 -3.67 -2.53 3.88
CA ARG A 144 -2.98 -1.95 2.72
C ARG A 144 -3.87 -1.02 1.91
N CYS A 145 -5.12 -1.41 1.65
CA CYS A 145 -6.10 -0.53 0.99
C CYS A 145 -6.33 0.76 1.77
N THR A 146 -6.42 0.68 3.11
CA THR A 146 -6.59 1.88 3.95
C THR A 146 -5.34 2.77 3.96
N LEU A 147 -4.13 2.20 4.00
CA LEU A 147 -2.90 2.97 3.84
C LEU A 147 -2.81 3.67 2.47
N GLN A 148 -3.25 3.00 1.41
CA GLN A 148 -3.26 3.57 0.08
C GLN A 148 -4.23 4.76 0.00
N ARG A 149 -5.45 4.61 0.53
CA ARG A 149 -6.44 5.71 0.61
C ARG A 149 -5.93 6.90 1.40
N MET A 150 -5.34 6.66 2.58
CA MET A 150 -4.74 7.75 3.38
C MET A 150 -3.61 8.45 2.63
N THR A 151 -2.88 7.72 1.78
CA THR A 151 -1.79 8.30 1.00
C THR A 151 -2.35 9.15 -0.14
N THR A 152 -3.38 8.68 -0.86
CA THR A 152 -4.01 9.44 -1.95
C THR A 152 -4.70 10.71 -1.46
N GLU A 153 -5.37 10.68 -0.31
CA GLU A 153 -6.00 11.87 0.30
C GLU A 153 -4.96 12.97 0.63
N ILE A 154 -3.76 12.58 1.08
CA ILE A 154 -2.67 13.52 1.34
C ILE A 154 -2.12 14.11 0.02
N PHE A 155 -1.98 13.29 -1.02
CA PHE A 155 -1.52 13.78 -2.32
C PHE A 155 -2.51 14.77 -2.95
N GLU A 156 -3.80 14.47 -2.91
CA GLU A 156 -4.84 15.36 -3.45
C GLU A 156 -4.88 16.71 -2.72
N THR A 157 -4.73 16.70 -1.39
CA THR A 157 -4.65 17.95 -0.60
C THR A 157 -3.35 18.72 -0.86
N LEU A 158 -2.23 18.04 -1.11
CA LEU A 158 -1.00 18.69 -1.55
C LEU A 158 -1.16 19.34 -2.92
N GLU A 159 -1.75 18.66 -3.91
CA GLU A 159 -1.96 19.21 -5.24
C GLU A 159 -2.87 20.45 -5.21
N GLN A 160 -3.94 20.42 -4.41
CA GLN A 160 -4.82 21.57 -4.23
C GLN A 160 -4.09 22.77 -3.60
N THR A 161 -3.27 22.54 -2.58
CA THR A 161 -2.49 23.62 -1.93
C THR A 161 -1.41 24.19 -2.85
N LEU A 162 -0.78 23.35 -3.67
CA LEU A 162 0.24 23.75 -4.64
C LEU A 162 -0.39 24.52 -5.83
N ALA A 163 -1.55 24.07 -6.32
CA ALA A 163 -2.34 24.77 -7.32
C ALA A 163 -2.81 26.15 -6.81
N ALA A 164 -3.30 26.23 -5.57
CA ALA A 164 -3.68 27.49 -4.95
C ALA A 164 -2.48 28.44 -4.79
N ARG A 165 -1.32 27.93 -4.38
CA ARG A 165 -0.07 28.71 -4.31
C ARG A 165 0.39 29.21 -5.68
N ASN A 166 0.34 28.37 -6.71
CA ASN A 166 0.72 28.75 -8.07
C ASN A 166 -0.24 29.79 -8.64
N ALA A 167 -1.54 29.66 -8.41
CA ALA A 167 -2.54 30.64 -8.81
C ALA A 167 -2.32 31.99 -8.09
N ALA A 168 -2.07 31.96 -6.77
CA ALA A 168 -1.77 33.17 -5.99
C ALA A 168 -0.46 33.85 -6.47
N MET A 169 0.60 33.10 -6.73
CA MET A 169 1.83 33.66 -7.32
C MET A 169 1.60 34.22 -8.73
N GLY A 170 0.75 33.57 -9.53
CA GLY A 170 0.37 34.07 -10.85
C GLY A 170 -0.40 35.39 -10.79
N ALA A 171 -1.32 35.53 -9.84
CA ALA A 171 -2.04 36.79 -9.59
C ALA A 171 -1.07 37.89 -9.13
N LEU A 172 -0.19 37.58 -8.17
CA LEU A 172 0.82 38.52 -7.67
C LEU A 172 1.76 39.01 -8.77
N ARG A 173 2.19 38.12 -9.68
CA ARG A 173 3.01 38.50 -10.84
C ARG A 173 2.29 39.45 -11.78
N ARG A 174 0.98 39.27 -11.99
CA ARG A 174 0.17 40.17 -12.82
C ARG A 174 0.02 41.53 -12.17
N GLU A 175 -0.30 41.58 -10.88
CA GLU A 175 -0.41 42.84 -10.12
C GLU A 175 0.90 43.63 -10.13
N LEU A 176 2.04 42.95 -9.91
CA LEU A 176 3.36 43.58 -9.96
C LEU A 176 3.71 44.10 -11.36
N GLY A 177 3.41 43.33 -12.42
CA GLY A 177 3.64 43.79 -13.80
C GLY A 177 2.74 44.97 -14.20
N GLU A 178 1.48 44.98 -13.77
CA GLU A 178 0.60 46.13 -13.95
C GLU A 178 1.11 47.36 -13.18
N GLN A 179 1.58 47.17 -11.95
CA GLN A 179 2.13 48.25 -11.15
C GLN A 179 3.41 48.83 -11.76
N GLU A 180 4.32 47.99 -12.27
CA GLU A 180 5.51 48.42 -13.01
C GLU A 180 5.13 49.26 -14.24
N SER A 181 4.15 48.80 -15.02
CA SER A 181 3.66 49.55 -16.19
C SER A 181 3.01 50.90 -15.82
N ARG A 182 2.36 51.00 -14.65
CA ARG A 182 1.77 52.26 -14.16
C ARG A 182 2.84 53.22 -13.67
N VAL A 183 3.86 52.72 -12.98
CA VAL A 183 5.00 53.53 -12.52
C VAL A 183 5.77 54.06 -13.73
N ASP A 184 6.01 53.24 -14.75
CA ASP A 184 6.73 53.64 -15.96
C ASP A 184 5.97 54.72 -16.75
N LYS A 185 4.64 54.56 -16.93
CA LYS A 185 3.78 55.58 -17.57
C LYS A 185 3.75 56.89 -16.79
N THR A 186 3.64 56.84 -15.46
CA THR A 186 3.62 58.06 -14.64
C THR A 186 4.98 58.77 -14.62
N LEU A 187 6.08 58.02 -14.66
CA LEU A 187 7.42 58.58 -14.78
C LEU A 187 7.62 59.24 -16.15
N THR A 188 7.21 58.56 -17.22
CA THR A 188 7.30 59.07 -18.59
C THR A 188 6.51 60.37 -18.74
N ASN A 189 5.25 60.40 -18.30
CA ASN A 189 4.42 61.61 -18.33
C ASN A 189 5.04 62.77 -17.54
N LYS A 190 5.65 62.51 -16.38
CA LYS A 190 6.34 63.55 -15.59
C LYS A 190 7.58 64.09 -16.29
N ILE A 191 8.31 63.24 -17.03
CA ILE A 191 9.47 63.67 -17.81
C ILE A 191 9.02 64.52 -18.99
N GLU A 192 7.95 64.11 -19.70
CA GLU A 192 7.35 64.88 -20.79
C GLU A 192 6.87 66.26 -20.33
N GLU A 193 6.17 66.33 -19.20
CA GLU A 193 5.68 67.60 -18.62
C GLU A 193 6.83 68.52 -18.21
N LYS A 194 7.91 67.96 -17.64
CA LYS A 194 9.14 68.71 -17.34
C LYS A 194 9.85 69.21 -18.60
N MET A 195 9.85 68.44 -19.68
CA MET A 195 10.45 68.86 -20.95
C MET A 195 9.59 69.93 -21.64
N ALA A 196 8.28 69.77 -21.64
CA ALA A 196 7.34 70.75 -22.19
C ALA A 196 7.40 72.09 -21.43
N SER A 197 7.50 72.07 -20.10
CA SER A 197 7.67 73.31 -19.31
C SER A 197 9.05 73.96 -19.52
N LYS A 198 10.15 73.19 -19.54
CA LYS A 198 11.50 73.76 -19.73
C LYS A 198 11.77 74.28 -21.14
N TYR A 199 11.26 73.60 -22.17
CA TYR A 199 11.59 73.90 -23.57
C TYR A 199 10.43 74.55 -24.33
N GLY A 200 9.19 74.46 -23.85
CA GLY A 200 8.04 75.13 -24.47
C GLY A 200 8.03 76.65 -24.27
N GLU A 201 8.58 77.15 -23.15
CA GLU A 201 8.78 78.59 -22.94
C GLU A 201 9.77 79.21 -23.94
N TRP A 202 10.68 78.41 -24.50
CA TRP A 202 11.66 78.88 -25.49
C TRP A 202 11.15 78.88 -26.94
N MET A 203 10.04 78.20 -27.23
CA MET A 203 9.46 78.16 -28.58
C MET A 203 8.34 79.19 -28.82
N ASN A 204 7.85 79.86 -27.77
CA ASN A 204 6.78 80.87 -27.85
C ASN A 204 7.30 82.32 -27.75
N LYS A 205 8.58 82.55 -28.04
CA LYS A 205 9.22 83.87 -28.08
C LYS A 205 9.83 84.11 -29.45
#